data_AF-A7NQP7-F1
#
_entry.id   AF-A7NQP7-F1
#
_cell.length_a   1.000
_cell.length_b   1.000
_cell.length_c   1.000
_cell.angle_alpha   90.00
_cell.angle_beta   90.00
_cell.angle_gamma   90.00
#
_symmetry.space_group_name_H-M   'P 1'
#
loop_
_entity.id
_entity.type
_entity.pdbx_description
1 polymer ?
#
loop_
_entity_poly.entity_id
_entity_poly.type
_entity_poly.pdbx_seq_one_letter_code
_entity_poly.pdbx_strand_id
1 'polypeptide(L)'
;MPPYHTPKEYLDAARSPETTPEELRHLAMSPYDFVAVAVAQNPNTEPDVLTALVPATVTSWNDQALAAAIAQHPHTPVEALKMLAERLTPVLDNGRNHQMGFKAGVALCCNPHTPFQGIATLLRSDRVAMQFRKVVARETRRRDVLELLVRDRSETVRRSAQKRIETLDTEPEH
;
A
#
# COMPACT_ATOMS: atom_id res chain seq x y z
N MET A 1 31.92 11.77 -8.88
CA MET A 1 30.98 11.35 -9.93
C MET A 1 29.95 10.45 -9.29
N PRO A 2 28.66 10.49 -9.69
CA PRO A 2 27.70 9.52 -9.18
C PRO A 2 28.16 8.11 -9.56
N PRO A 3 27.95 7.09 -8.70
CA PRO A 3 28.44 5.74 -8.93
C PRO A 3 27.75 5.02 -10.12
N TYR A 4 26.63 5.57 -10.62
CA TYR A 4 25.88 5.02 -11.74
C TYR A 4 25.66 6.05 -12.83
N HIS A 5 25.70 5.58 -14.08
CA HIS A 5 25.70 6.39 -15.29
C HIS A 5 24.51 6.07 -16.21
N THR A 6 23.90 4.89 -16.05
CA THR A 6 22.74 4.48 -16.87
C THR A 6 21.53 4.13 -16.03
N PRO A 7 20.29 4.36 -16.52
CA PRO A 7 19.08 4.00 -15.79
C PRO A 7 19.03 2.52 -15.37
N LYS A 8 19.68 1.64 -16.16
CA LYS A 8 19.80 0.22 -15.84
C LYS A 8 20.67 -0.01 -14.61
N GLU A 9 21.82 0.66 -14.51
CA GLU A 9 22.71 0.53 -13.34
C GLU A 9 22.03 0.98 -12.05
N TYR A 10 21.28 2.10 -12.08
CA TYR A 10 20.47 2.52 -10.94
C TYR A 10 19.45 1.46 -10.53
N LEU A 11 18.77 0.85 -11.50
CA LEU A 11 17.76 -0.18 -11.23
C LEU A 11 18.37 -1.47 -10.69
N ASP A 12 19.48 -1.92 -11.28
CA ASP A 12 20.17 -3.14 -10.86
C ASP A 12 20.70 -2.98 -9.42
N ALA A 13 21.27 -1.81 -9.10
CA ALA A 13 21.68 -1.49 -7.74
C ALA A 13 20.48 -1.43 -6.77
N ALA A 14 19.39 -0.75 -7.12
CA ALA A 14 18.23 -0.67 -6.23
C ALA A 14 17.58 -2.04 -5.94
N ARG A 15 17.68 -3.00 -6.87
CA ARG A 15 17.14 -4.35 -6.73
C ARG A 15 18.06 -5.33 -5.99
N SER A 16 19.34 -5.00 -5.86
CA SER A 16 20.29 -5.92 -5.23
C SER A 16 20.01 -6.01 -3.72
N PRO A 17 19.89 -7.23 -3.15
CA PRO A 17 19.74 -7.41 -1.71
C PRO A 17 21.03 -7.08 -0.93
N GLU A 18 22.16 -6.90 -1.62
CA GLU A 18 23.44 -6.51 -1.04
C GLU A 18 23.59 -4.98 -0.94
N THR A 19 22.68 -4.22 -1.54
CA THR A 19 22.72 -2.76 -1.54
C THR A 19 22.49 -2.25 -0.13
N THR A 20 23.40 -1.37 0.30
CA THR A 20 23.41 -0.83 1.66
C THR A 20 22.27 0.19 1.87
N PRO A 21 21.79 0.37 3.12
CA PRO A 21 20.82 1.42 3.44
C PRO A 21 21.25 2.83 2.97
N GLU A 22 22.53 3.18 3.12
CA GLU A 22 23.09 4.46 2.67
C GLU A 22 23.02 4.61 1.14
N GLU A 23 23.32 3.54 0.41
CA GLU A 23 23.25 3.52 -1.06
C GLU A 23 21.79 3.58 -1.54
N LEU A 24 20.87 2.88 -0.89
CA LEU A 24 19.43 2.98 -1.16
C LEU A 24 18.88 4.39 -0.93
N ARG A 25 19.36 5.10 0.09
CA ARG A 25 19.03 6.51 0.32
C ARG A 25 19.51 7.40 -0.83
N HIS A 26 20.67 7.12 -1.41
CA HIS A 26 21.14 7.82 -2.60
C HIS A 26 20.28 7.50 -3.83
N LEU A 27 19.99 6.22 -4.06
CA LEU A 27 19.16 5.73 -5.16
C LEU A 27 17.73 6.25 -5.10
N ALA A 28 17.18 6.52 -3.90
CA ALA A 28 15.86 7.12 -3.70
C ALA A 28 15.75 8.53 -4.33
N MET A 29 16.87 9.22 -4.54
CA MET A 29 16.92 10.53 -5.18
C MET A 29 17.13 10.46 -6.71
N SER A 30 17.11 9.25 -7.29
CA SER A 30 17.25 9.02 -8.73
C SER A 30 16.16 9.76 -9.52
N PRO A 31 16.49 10.31 -10.71
CA PRO A 31 15.50 10.94 -11.60
C PRO A 31 14.57 9.93 -12.28
N TYR A 32 14.75 8.63 -12.03
CA TYR A 32 13.98 7.56 -12.66
C TYR A 32 12.98 6.97 -11.68
N ASP A 33 11.68 7.21 -11.88
CA ASP A 33 10.62 6.75 -10.97
C ASP A 33 10.65 5.24 -10.68
N PHE A 34 11.00 4.42 -11.66
CA PHE A 34 11.08 2.97 -11.48
C PHE A 34 12.21 2.55 -10.52
N VAL A 35 13.22 3.40 -10.32
CA VAL A 35 14.27 3.19 -9.32
C VAL A 35 13.70 3.44 -7.92
N ALA A 36 12.88 4.48 -7.73
CA ALA A 36 12.19 4.71 -6.46
C ALA A 36 11.28 3.52 -6.07
N VAL A 37 10.58 2.92 -7.06
CA VAL A 37 9.80 1.68 -6.84
C VAL A 37 10.71 0.54 -6.39
N ALA A 38 11.86 0.33 -7.04
CA ALA A 38 12.81 -0.71 -6.67
C ALA A 38 13.40 -0.49 -5.28
N VAL A 39 13.74 0.75 -4.93
CA VAL A 39 14.17 1.12 -3.57
C VAL A 39 13.08 0.77 -2.57
N ALA A 40 11.83 1.19 -2.77
CA ALA A 40 10.76 0.86 -1.84
C ALA A 40 10.45 -0.64 -1.72
N GLN A 41 10.86 -1.46 -2.69
CA GLN A 41 10.73 -2.92 -2.65
C GLN A 41 11.91 -3.61 -1.96
N ASN A 42 13.05 -2.93 -1.82
CA ASN A 42 14.24 -3.51 -1.25
C ASN A 42 14.08 -3.66 0.27
N PRO A 43 14.26 -4.87 0.84
CA PRO A 43 14.07 -5.11 2.27
C PRO A 43 15.01 -4.33 3.18
N ASN A 44 16.14 -3.85 2.66
CA ASN A 44 17.10 -3.02 3.40
C ASN A 44 16.73 -1.52 3.39
N THR A 45 15.62 -1.13 2.77
CA THR A 45 15.21 0.28 2.73
C THR A 45 14.69 0.71 4.09
N GLU A 46 15.35 1.74 4.64
CA GLU A 46 15.05 2.27 5.96
C GLU A 46 13.68 2.99 6.02
N PRO A 47 13.01 2.99 7.19
CA PRO A 47 11.69 3.58 7.34
C PRO A 47 11.59 5.07 6.94
N ASP A 48 12.63 5.86 7.18
CA ASP A 48 12.65 7.27 6.84
C ASP A 48 12.74 7.50 5.31
N VAL A 49 13.45 6.63 4.59
CA VAL A 49 13.48 6.60 3.13
C VAL A 49 12.10 6.21 2.58
N LEU A 50 11.44 5.19 3.14
CA LEU A 50 10.07 4.82 2.75
C LEU A 50 9.09 5.99 2.93
N THR A 51 9.26 6.75 4.02
CA THR A 51 8.45 7.95 4.29
C THR A 51 8.68 9.05 3.26
N ALA A 52 9.94 9.31 2.91
CA ALA A 52 10.30 10.32 1.92
C ALA A 52 9.84 9.96 0.50
N LEU A 53 9.74 8.66 0.19
CA LEU A 53 9.29 8.15 -1.11
C LEU A 53 7.76 8.18 -1.28
N VAL A 54 6.97 8.49 -0.26
CA VAL A 54 5.51 8.51 -0.41
C VAL A 54 5.10 9.58 -1.45
N PRO A 55 4.50 9.19 -2.59
CA PRO A 55 4.21 10.13 -3.67
C PRO A 55 3.21 11.19 -3.21
N ALA A 56 3.40 12.44 -3.61
CA ALA A 56 2.52 13.56 -3.23
C ALA A 56 1.08 13.37 -3.71
N THR A 57 0.93 12.74 -4.89
CA THR A 57 -0.35 12.31 -5.46
C THR A 57 -0.20 10.92 -6.04
N VAL A 58 -1.23 10.08 -5.93
CA VAL A 58 -1.23 8.75 -6.55
C VAL A 58 -2.10 8.77 -7.80
N THR A 59 -1.50 8.95 -8.97
CA THR A 59 -2.25 9.02 -10.24
C THR A 59 -1.61 8.17 -11.33
N SER A 60 -0.31 8.30 -11.54
CA SER A 60 0.40 7.54 -12.56
C SER A 60 0.58 6.08 -12.16
N TRP A 61 0.95 5.24 -13.12
CA TRP A 61 1.28 3.84 -12.82
C TRP A 61 2.47 3.74 -11.86
N ASN A 62 3.49 4.59 -12.01
CA ASN A 62 4.67 4.61 -11.14
C ASN A 62 4.30 5.02 -9.71
N ASP A 63 3.48 6.06 -9.53
CA ASP A 63 3.02 6.47 -8.19
C ASP A 63 2.24 5.35 -7.50
N GLN A 64 1.36 4.70 -8.25
CA GLN A 64 0.58 3.58 -7.74
C GLN A 64 1.46 2.37 -7.38
N ALA A 65 2.46 2.05 -8.21
CA ALA A 65 3.41 0.97 -7.95
C ALA A 65 4.29 1.27 -6.73
N LEU A 66 4.72 2.53 -6.56
CA LEU A 66 5.48 3.00 -5.42
C LEU A 66 4.63 2.93 -4.13
N ALA A 67 3.39 3.42 -4.18
CA ALA A 67 2.45 3.30 -3.07
C ALA A 67 2.18 1.84 -2.67
N ALA A 68 2.08 0.94 -3.65
CA ALA A 68 1.92 -0.48 -3.38
C ALA A 68 3.16 -1.09 -2.71
N ALA A 69 4.36 -0.75 -3.19
CA ALA A 69 5.62 -1.20 -2.57
C ALA A 69 5.71 -0.75 -1.11
N ILE A 70 5.47 0.53 -0.85
CA ILE A 70 5.50 1.10 0.50
C ILE A 70 4.42 0.45 1.39
N ALA A 71 3.18 0.30 0.93
CA ALA A 71 2.12 -0.31 1.76
C ALA A 71 2.39 -1.78 2.14
N GLN A 72 3.12 -2.51 1.29
CA GLN A 72 3.48 -3.93 1.49
C GLN A 72 4.79 -4.10 2.27
N HIS A 73 5.64 -3.08 2.33
CA HIS A 73 6.97 -3.22 2.94
C HIS A 73 6.85 -3.45 4.46
N PRO A 74 7.55 -4.46 5.02
CA PRO A 74 7.37 -4.88 6.42
C PRO A 74 7.76 -3.80 7.43
N HIS A 75 8.69 -2.91 7.05
CA HIS A 75 9.19 -1.83 7.92
C HIS A 75 8.57 -0.47 7.63
N THR A 76 7.45 -0.42 6.92
CA THR A 76 6.81 0.87 6.60
C THR A 76 6.31 1.55 7.87
N PRO A 77 6.77 2.78 8.16
CA PRO A 77 6.36 3.48 9.37
C PRO A 77 4.91 3.95 9.26
N VAL A 78 4.27 4.08 10.43
CA VAL A 78 2.88 4.52 10.57
C VAL A 78 2.60 5.84 9.84
N GLU A 79 3.55 6.78 9.86
CA GLU A 79 3.39 8.08 9.20
C GLU A 79 3.30 7.96 7.68
N ALA A 80 4.05 7.05 7.06
CA ALA A 80 3.93 6.74 5.64
C ALA A 80 2.58 6.11 5.30
N LEU A 81 2.08 5.20 6.15
CA LEU A 81 0.75 4.58 5.98
C LEU A 81 -0.38 5.61 6.09
N LYS A 82 -0.29 6.58 7.02
CA LYS A 82 -1.25 7.70 7.11
C LYS A 82 -1.29 8.51 5.83
N MET A 83 -0.12 8.92 5.31
CA MET A 83 -0.02 9.68 4.07
C MET A 83 -0.61 8.92 2.88
N LEU A 84 -0.37 7.61 2.79
CA LEU A 84 -0.99 6.77 1.75
C LEU A 84 -2.52 6.70 1.88
N ALA A 85 -3.06 6.58 3.10
CA ALA A 85 -4.50 6.55 3.33
C ALA A 85 -5.19 7.84 2.83
N GLU A 86 -4.53 8.98 2.97
CA GLU A 86 -5.04 10.28 2.49
C GLU A 86 -4.99 10.38 0.95
N ARG A 87 -3.99 9.79 0.32
CA ARG A 87 -3.67 10.01 -1.10
C ARG A 87 -4.20 8.94 -2.06
N LEU A 88 -4.59 7.76 -1.56
CA LEU A 88 -5.03 6.65 -2.41
C LEU A 88 -6.46 6.76 -2.92
N THR A 89 -7.34 7.50 -2.26
CA THR A 89 -8.79 7.59 -2.62
C THR A 89 -9.07 7.77 -4.13
N PRO A 90 -8.35 8.63 -4.89
CA PRO A 90 -8.62 8.83 -6.31
C PRO A 90 -8.44 7.60 -7.20
N VAL A 91 -7.64 6.60 -6.77
CA VAL A 91 -7.34 5.38 -7.54
C VAL A 91 -8.04 4.14 -6.99
N LEU A 92 -9.05 4.30 -6.13
CA LEU A 92 -9.83 3.20 -5.55
C LEU A 92 -11.25 3.12 -6.10
N ASP A 93 -11.48 3.70 -7.27
CA ASP A 93 -12.77 3.79 -7.98
C ASP A 93 -13.04 2.61 -8.94
N ASN A 94 -12.16 1.60 -8.98
CA ASN A 94 -12.20 0.47 -9.92
C ASN A 94 -11.97 0.88 -11.40
N GLY A 95 -11.23 1.96 -11.64
CA GLY A 95 -10.77 2.37 -12.98
C GLY A 95 -9.79 1.39 -13.62
N ARG A 96 -9.82 1.28 -14.96
CA ARG A 96 -9.02 0.29 -15.73
C ARG A 96 -7.50 0.37 -15.48
N ASN A 97 -7.00 1.58 -15.21
CA ASN A 97 -5.57 1.86 -15.01
C ASN A 97 -5.19 2.00 -13.53
N HIS A 98 -6.08 1.62 -12.62
CA HIS A 98 -5.88 1.78 -11.18
C HIS A 98 -5.49 0.48 -10.47
N GLN A 99 -4.97 -0.50 -11.21
CA GLN A 99 -4.67 -1.84 -10.69
C GLN A 99 -3.64 -1.80 -9.55
N MET A 100 -2.59 -0.98 -9.69
CA MET A 100 -1.57 -0.84 -8.66
C MET A 100 -2.09 -0.04 -7.46
N GLY A 101 -2.92 0.99 -7.70
CA GLY A 101 -3.60 1.75 -6.64
C GLY A 101 -4.54 0.87 -5.83
N PHE A 102 -5.29 0.00 -6.51
CA PHE A 102 -6.12 -1.03 -5.90
C PHE A 102 -5.29 -1.96 -5.01
N LYS A 103 -4.16 -2.48 -5.52
CA LYS A 103 -3.24 -3.32 -4.74
C LYS A 103 -2.70 -2.58 -3.51
N ALA A 104 -2.28 -1.33 -3.68
CA ALA A 104 -1.80 -0.48 -2.58
C ALA A 104 -2.86 -0.28 -1.50
N GLY A 105 -4.09 0.03 -1.89
CA GLY A 105 -5.21 0.21 -0.96
C GLY A 105 -5.54 -1.07 -0.19
N VAL A 106 -5.53 -2.23 -0.85
CA VAL A 106 -5.79 -3.51 -0.16
C VAL A 106 -4.68 -3.83 0.83
N ALA A 107 -3.41 -3.69 0.41
CA ALA A 107 -2.26 -3.87 1.30
C ALA A 107 -2.35 -2.94 2.52
N LEU A 108 -2.66 -1.66 2.30
CA LEU A 108 -2.85 -0.68 3.37
C LEU A 108 -3.94 -1.10 4.37
N CYS A 109 -5.09 -1.57 3.88
CA CYS A 109 -6.22 -1.99 4.73
C CYS A 109 -5.98 -3.33 5.45
N CYS A 110 -5.07 -4.16 4.95
CA CYS A 110 -4.70 -5.44 5.57
C CYS A 110 -3.50 -5.30 6.51
N ASN A 111 -2.70 -4.24 6.35
CA ASN A 111 -1.51 -4.00 7.17
C ASN A 111 -1.93 -3.70 8.63
N PRO A 112 -1.45 -4.46 9.63
CA PRO A 112 -1.82 -4.28 11.04
C PRO A 112 -1.32 -2.96 11.64
N HIS A 113 -0.29 -2.34 11.06
CA HIS A 113 0.27 -1.07 11.54
C HIS A 113 -0.43 0.17 10.97
N THR A 114 -1.29 0.02 9.95
CA THR A 114 -2.05 1.16 9.44
C THR A 114 -3.05 1.66 10.50
N PRO A 115 -3.06 2.96 10.87
CA PRO A 115 -4.05 3.46 11.82
C PRO A 115 -5.48 3.26 11.32
N PHE A 116 -6.34 2.70 12.20
CA PHE A 116 -7.74 2.43 11.87
C PHE A 116 -8.47 3.66 11.31
N GLN A 117 -8.23 4.84 11.89
CA GLN A 117 -8.90 6.07 11.48
C GLN A 117 -8.65 6.43 10.01
N GLY A 118 -7.44 6.19 9.49
CA GLY A 118 -7.12 6.43 8.08
C GLY A 118 -7.89 5.47 7.17
N ILE A 119 -7.91 4.19 7.52
CA ILE A 119 -8.71 3.17 6.80
C ILE A 119 -10.19 3.53 6.84
N ALA A 120 -10.71 3.93 8.00
CA ALA A 120 -12.11 4.23 8.18
C ALA A 120 -12.55 5.44 7.34
N THR A 121 -11.75 6.51 7.29
CA THR A 121 -11.98 7.67 6.42
C THR A 121 -11.97 7.27 4.94
N LEU A 122 -10.97 6.50 4.52
CA LEU A 122 -10.85 6.00 3.14
C LEU A 122 -12.06 5.16 2.74
N LEU A 123 -12.41 4.13 3.53
CA LEU A 123 -13.51 3.21 3.19
C LEU A 123 -14.90 3.88 3.24
N ARG A 124 -15.07 4.93 4.05
CA ARG A 124 -16.34 5.69 4.07
C ARG A 124 -16.52 6.60 2.87
N SER A 125 -15.45 7.03 2.21
CA SER A 125 -15.52 7.90 1.04
C SER A 125 -16.43 7.34 -0.06
N ASP A 126 -17.29 8.18 -0.63
CA ASP A 126 -18.18 7.80 -1.73
C ASP A 126 -17.44 7.54 -3.04
N ARG A 127 -16.20 8.06 -3.15
CA ARG A 127 -15.32 7.83 -4.31
C ARG A 127 -14.74 6.43 -4.36
N VAL A 128 -14.67 5.74 -3.22
CA VAL A 128 -14.16 4.37 -3.17
C VAL A 128 -15.23 3.42 -3.72
N ALA A 129 -14.83 2.57 -4.66
CA ALA A 129 -15.73 1.62 -5.29
C ALA A 129 -16.18 0.53 -4.32
N MET A 130 -17.43 0.09 -4.49
CA MET A 130 -17.97 -1.05 -3.75
C MET A 130 -17.10 -2.31 -3.92
N GLN A 131 -16.58 -2.55 -5.13
CA GLN A 131 -15.72 -3.71 -5.40
C GLN A 131 -14.44 -3.69 -4.57
N PHE A 132 -13.81 -2.52 -4.40
CA PHE A 132 -12.64 -2.39 -3.54
C PHE A 132 -12.97 -2.76 -2.10
N ARG A 133 -14.03 -2.19 -1.52
CA ARG A 133 -14.44 -2.52 -0.13
C ARG A 133 -14.82 -3.98 0.05
N LYS A 134 -15.47 -4.58 -0.95
CA LYS A 134 -15.79 -6.01 -0.97
C LYS A 134 -14.51 -6.87 -0.93
N VAL A 135 -13.47 -6.49 -1.67
CA VAL A 135 -12.18 -7.20 -1.64
C VAL A 135 -11.50 -7.02 -0.29
N VAL A 136 -11.44 -5.79 0.25
CA VAL A 136 -10.92 -5.55 1.61
C VAL A 136 -11.63 -6.43 2.64
N ALA A 137 -12.97 -6.52 2.58
CA ALA A 137 -13.76 -7.37 3.47
C ALA A 137 -13.41 -8.86 3.38
N ARG A 138 -12.95 -9.34 2.21
CA ARG A 138 -12.57 -10.74 2.00
C ARG A 138 -11.14 -11.04 2.43
N GLU A 139 -10.24 -10.09 2.27
CA GLU A 139 -8.80 -10.30 2.43
C GLU A 139 -8.29 -9.92 3.81
N THR A 140 -8.85 -8.88 4.44
CA THR A 140 -8.34 -8.42 5.74
C THR A 140 -8.61 -9.43 6.85
N ARG A 141 -7.65 -9.54 7.77
CA ARG A 141 -7.79 -10.25 9.06
C ARG A 141 -8.06 -9.30 10.22
N ARG A 142 -8.10 -8.00 9.96
CA ARG A 142 -8.27 -6.95 10.97
C ARG A 142 -9.73 -6.84 11.41
N ARG A 143 -10.01 -7.14 12.67
CA ARG A 143 -11.37 -7.15 13.24
C ARG A 143 -12.02 -5.76 13.22
N ASP A 144 -11.28 -4.71 13.58
CA ASP A 144 -11.74 -3.32 13.53
C ASP A 144 -12.22 -2.91 12.12
N VAL A 145 -11.50 -3.31 11.08
CA VAL A 145 -11.87 -3.07 9.67
C VAL A 145 -13.09 -3.90 9.27
N LEU A 146 -13.18 -5.17 9.68
CA LEU A 146 -14.35 -6.01 9.41
C LEU A 146 -15.61 -5.47 10.10
N GLU A 147 -15.50 -5.02 11.35
CA GLU A 147 -16.62 -4.42 12.11
C GLU A 147 -17.15 -3.13 11.48
N LEU A 148 -16.25 -2.33 10.86
CA LEU A 148 -16.64 -1.20 10.04
C LEU A 148 -17.44 -1.68 8.80
N LEU A 149 -16.94 -2.70 8.11
CA LEU A 149 -17.52 -3.21 6.85
C LEU A 149 -18.82 -4.02 7.03
N VAL A 150 -19.08 -4.58 8.21
CA VAL A 150 -20.41 -5.13 8.57
C VAL A 150 -21.49 -4.05 8.54
N ARG A 151 -21.11 -2.79 8.72
CA ARG A 151 -22.02 -1.62 8.63
C ARG A 151 -21.88 -0.87 7.30
N ASP A 152 -21.25 -1.49 6.28
CA ASP A 152 -21.07 -0.87 4.97
C ASP A 152 -22.41 -0.53 4.31
N ARG A 153 -22.41 0.54 3.51
CA ARG A 153 -23.57 0.97 2.73
C ARG A 153 -24.07 -0.09 1.73
N SER A 154 -23.20 -0.96 1.22
CA SER A 154 -23.54 -2.04 0.31
C SER A 154 -23.78 -3.36 1.04
N GLU A 155 -24.93 -3.98 0.79
CA GLU A 155 -25.25 -5.31 1.33
C GLU A 155 -24.22 -6.38 0.92
N THR A 156 -23.71 -6.32 -0.31
CA THR A 156 -22.67 -7.25 -0.80
C THR A 156 -21.40 -7.18 0.04
N VAL A 157 -21.02 -5.98 0.48
CA VAL A 157 -19.84 -5.77 1.32
C VAL A 157 -20.13 -6.27 2.73
N ARG A 158 -21.29 -5.94 3.31
CA ARG A 158 -21.71 -6.43 4.64
C ARG A 158 -21.67 -7.96 4.72
N ARG A 159 -22.27 -8.65 3.74
CA ARG A 159 -22.26 -10.13 3.67
C ARG A 159 -20.84 -10.69 3.54
N SER A 160 -19.96 -10.03 2.78
CA SER A 160 -18.57 -10.46 2.62
C SER A 160 -17.79 -10.32 3.92
N ALA A 161 -17.97 -9.21 4.65
CA ALA A 161 -17.35 -8.97 5.95
C ALA A 161 -17.85 -9.97 7.01
N GLN A 162 -19.16 -10.19 7.09
CA GLN A 162 -19.77 -11.14 8.00
C GLN A 162 -19.24 -12.56 7.77
N LYS A 163 -19.21 -13.02 6.51
CA LYS A 163 -18.64 -14.33 6.15
C LYS A 163 -17.16 -14.43 6.55
N ARG A 164 -16.39 -13.35 6.41
CA ARG A 164 -14.97 -13.35 6.80
C ARG A 164 -14.79 -13.45 8.31
N ILE A 165 -15.59 -12.74 9.09
CA ILE A 165 -15.64 -12.85 10.56
C ILE A 165 -15.92 -14.30 10.97
N GLU A 166 -16.99 -14.90 10.42
CA GLU A 166 -17.37 -16.29 10.70
C GLU A 166 -16.25 -17.27 10.35
N THR A 167 -15.58 -17.07 9.20
CA THR A 167 -14.45 -17.92 8.80
C THR A 167 -13.31 -17.82 9.82
N LEU A 168 -12.94 -16.61 10.24
CA LEU A 168 -11.87 -16.38 11.22
C LEU A 168 -12.20 -16.95 12.60
N ASP A 169 -13.46 -16.99 13.00
CA ASP A 169 -13.90 -17.59 14.27
C ASP A 169 -13.82 -19.13 14.27
N THR A 170 -13.81 -19.73 13.07
CA THR A 170 -13.72 -21.19 12.88
C THR A 170 -12.31 -21.68 12.51
N GLU A 171 -11.37 -20.77 12.22
CA GLU A 171 -9.98 -21.11 11.91
C GLU A 171 -9.27 -21.54 13.22
N PRO A 172 -8.67 -22.74 13.30
CA PRO A 172 -7.90 -23.15 14.46
C PRO A 172 -6.67 -22.24 14.66
N GLU A 173 -6.48 -21.74 15.88
CA GLU A 173 -5.27 -21.02 16.28
C GLU A 173 -4.05 -21.94 16.06
N HIS A 174 -3.15 -21.53 15.16
CA HIS A 174 -1.86 -22.19 14.91
C HIS A 174 -0.74 -21.37 15.53
#